data_AF-A0A2E1CYD9-F1
#
_entry.id   AF-A0A2E1CYD9-F1
#
_cell.length_a   1.000
_cell.length_b   1.000
_cell.length_c   1.000
_cell.angle_alpha   90.00
_cell.angle_beta   90.00
_cell.angle_gamma   90.00
#
_symmetry.space_group_name_H-M   'P 1'
#
loop_
_entity.id
_entity.type
_entity.pdbx_description
1 polymer ?
#
loop_
_entity_poly.entity_id
_entity_poly.type
_entity_poly.pdbx_seq_one_letter_code
_entity_poly.pdbx_strand_id
1 'polypeptide(L)' 'MPRRTYEKSGRMIEKASDLDEAVKDKRAEWRASPSKERRRKRRYEKRLTKELLFREEET' A
#
# COMPACT_ATOMS: atom_id res chain seq x y z
N MET A 1 5.72 -15.85 3.92
CA MET A 1 4.76 -14.77 4.26
C MET A 1 5.13 -13.51 3.51
N PRO A 2 4.21 -12.87 2.76
CA PRO A 2 4.49 -11.61 2.06
C PRO A 2 4.94 -10.53 3.04
N ARG A 3 5.85 -9.65 2.63
CA ARG A 3 6.17 -8.45 3.42
C ARG A 3 4.96 -7.51 3.41
N ARG A 4 4.69 -6.89 4.56
CA ARG A 4 3.68 -5.82 4.65
C ARG A 4 4.16 -4.69 3.73
N THR A 5 3.24 -4.03 3.03
CA THR A 5 3.50 -2.70 2.48
C THR A 5 4.07 -1.79 3.56
N TYR A 6 4.99 -0.91 3.19
CA TYR A 6 5.49 0.20 4.02
C TYR A 6 5.66 1.47 3.18
N GLU A 7 6.01 2.57 3.84
CA GLU A 7 6.27 3.88 3.24
C GLU A 7 7.38 3.78 2.18
N LYS A 8 8.42 2.99 2.45
CA LYS A 8 9.49 2.65 1.49
C LYS A 8 9.00 2.01 0.20
N SER A 9 7.84 1.32 0.22
CA SER A 9 7.24 0.74 -0.99
C SER A 9 6.73 1.83 -1.95
N GLY A 10 6.45 3.04 -1.45
CA GLY A 10 6.03 4.19 -2.26
C GLY A 10 7.12 4.70 -3.21
N ARG A 11 8.39 4.37 -2.94
CA ARG A 11 9.52 4.76 -3.81
C ARG A 11 9.51 4.08 -5.18
N MET A 12 8.81 2.96 -5.32
CA MET A 12 8.70 2.25 -6.59
C MET A 12 7.44 2.66 -7.39
N ILE A 13 6.67 3.64 -6.89
CA ILE A 13 5.45 4.11 -7.54
C ILE A 13 5.80 5.34 -8.37
N GLU A 14 5.71 5.21 -9.69
CA GLU A 14 5.87 6.33 -10.64
C GLU A 14 4.55 6.67 -11.30
N LYS A 15 3.69 5.68 -11.50
CA LYS A 15 2.37 5.78 -12.13
C LYS A 15 1.28 5.27 -11.19
N ALA A 16 0.04 5.68 -11.44
CA ALA A 16 -1.11 5.26 -10.65
C ALA A 16 -1.31 3.72 -10.64
N SER A 17 -0.98 3.03 -11.74
CA SER A 17 -1.03 1.57 -11.84
C SER A 17 -0.13 0.85 -10.85
N ASP A 18 1.02 1.45 -10.54
CA ASP A 18 2.06 0.83 -9.71
C ASP A 18 1.61 0.75 -8.24
N LEU A 19 0.63 1.56 -7.87
CA LEU A 19 0.02 1.57 -6.54
C LEU A 19 -0.61 0.21 -6.21
N ASP A 20 -1.34 -0.39 -7.15
CA ASP A 20 -2.01 -1.67 -6.93
C ASP A 20 -0.99 -2.81 -6.76
N GLU A 21 0.09 -2.80 -7.53
CA GLU A 21 1.16 -3.80 -7.42
C GLU A 21 2.02 -3.64 -6.16
N ALA A 22 2.22 -2.39 -5.72
CA ALA A 22 2.91 -2.10 -4.48
C ALA A 22 2.10 -2.57 -3.26
N VAL A 23 0.77 -2.59 -3.34
CA VAL A 23 -0.12 -2.96 -2.23
C VAL A 23 -0.21 -4.48 -2.04
N LYS A 24 0.66 -5.00 -1.15
CA LYS A 24 0.66 -6.42 -0.74
C LYS A 24 0.00 -6.66 0.62
N ASP A 25 -1.01 -7.53 0.64
CA ASP A 25 -1.65 -7.98 1.88
C ASP A 25 -0.98 -9.23 2.47
N LYS A 26 -0.06 -9.02 3.42
CA LYS A 26 0.60 -10.11 4.15
C LYS A 26 -0.32 -11.01 4.98
N ARG A 27 -1.60 -10.62 5.16
CA ARG A 27 -2.61 -11.39 5.90
C ARG A 27 -3.68 -11.98 4.97
N ALA A 28 -3.47 -11.99 3.67
CA ALA A 28 -4.37 -12.64 2.71
C ALA A 28 -4.53 -14.15 3.00
N GLU A 29 -3.49 -14.81 3.51
CA GLU A 29 -3.53 -16.23 3.85
C GLU A 29 -4.02 -16.50 5.30
N TRP A 30 -4.03 -15.51 6.20
CA TRP A 30 -4.29 -15.71 7.63
C TRP A 30 -5.49 -14.93 8.14
N ARG A 31 -6.51 -15.65 8.64
CA ARG A 31 -7.78 -15.06 9.15
C ARG A 31 -8.36 -14.03 8.18
N ALA A 32 -8.23 -14.32 6.89
CA ALA A 32 -8.68 -13.44 5.82
C ALA A 32 -10.21 -13.49 5.73
N SER A 33 -10.80 -12.30 5.60
CA SER A 33 -12.18 -12.14 5.20
C SER A 33 -12.23 -11.01 4.16
N PRO A 34 -13.17 -11.03 3.22
CA PRO A 34 -13.25 -9.99 2.19
C PRO A 34 -13.36 -8.57 2.76
N SER A 35 -14.05 -8.42 3.91
CA SER A 35 -14.18 -7.14 4.60
C SER A 35 -12.86 -6.65 5.22
N LYS A 36 -12.08 -7.55 5.83
CA LYS A 36 -10.78 -7.21 6.43
C LYS A 36 -9.73 -6.92 5.35
N GLU A 37 -9.77 -7.65 4.25
CA GLU A 37 -8.93 -7.43 3.08
C GLU A 37 -9.13 -6.02 2.51
N ARG A 38 -10.37 -5.65 2.16
CA ARG A 38 -10.70 -4.29 1.67
C ARG A 38 -10.25 -3.19 2.63
N ARG A 39 -10.43 -3.39 3.94
CA ARG A 39 -9.99 -2.42 4.96
C ARG A 39 -8.47 -2.31 5.04
N ARG A 40 -7.73 -3.40 4.84
CA ARG A 40 -6.26 -3.39 4.78
C ARG A 40 -5.77 -2.75 3.50
N LYS A 41 -6.34 -3.10 2.34
CA LYS A 41 -6.02 -2.52 1.03
C LYS A 41 -6.12 -0.99 1.06
N ARG A 42 -7.30 -0.46 1.47
CA ARG A 42 -7.52 0.98 1.65
C ARG A 42 -6.55 1.65 2.60
N ARG A 43 -6.19 0.99 3.71
CA ARG A 43 -5.20 1.51 4.66
C ARG A 43 -3.82 1.63 4.01
N TYR A 44 -3.43 0.63 3.22
CA TYR A 44 -2.12 0.59 2.57
C TYR A 44 -2.04 1.60 1.44
N GLU A 45 -3.08 1.67 0.59
CA GLU A 45 -3.23 2.70 -0.45
C GLU A 45 -3.12 4.11 0.15
N LYS A 46 -3.95 4.43 1.16
CA LYS A 46 -3.92 5.74 1.84
C LYS A 46 -2.54 6.11 2.38
N ARG A 47 -1.78 5.12 2.83
CA ARG A 47 -0.47 5.38 3.40
C ARG A 47 0.56 5.67 2.31
N LEU A 48 0.51 4.95 1.19
CA LEU A 48 1.40 5.18 0.06
C LEU A 48 1.10 6.52 -0.62
N THR A 49 -0.18 6.86 -0.81
CA THR A 49 -0.55 8.16 -1.37
C THR A 49 -0.13 9.32 -0.46
N LYS A 50 -0.22 9.15 0.86
CA LYS A 50 0.29 10.16 1.82
C LYS A 50 1.81 10.35 1.71
N GLU A 51 2.56 9.26 1.56
CA GLU A 51 4.02 9.33 1.38
C GLU A 51 4.39 10.05 0.08
N LEU A 52 3.66 9.77 -1.01
CA LEU A 52 3.87 10.42 -2.30
C LEU A 52 3.58 11.93 -2.23
N LEU A 53 2.46 12.31 -1.61
CA LEU A 53 2.12 13.72 -1.42
C LEU A 53 3.17 14.45 -0.57
N PHE A 54 3.62 13.84 0.52
CA PHE A 54 4.66 14.44 1.37
C PHE A 54 5.98 14.64 0.61
N ARG A 55 6.34 13.69 -0.27
CA ARG A 55 7.53 13.82 -1.13
C ARG A 55 7.41 14.98 -2.12
N GLU A 56 6.22 15.20 -2.69
CA GLU A 56 5.97 16.33 -3.61
C GLU A 56 6.07 17.69 -2.92
N GLU A 57 5.73 17.79 -1.62
CA GLU A 57 5.86 19.04 -0.86
C GLU A 57 7.32 19.36 -0.43
N GLU A 58 8.20 18.36 -0.37
CA GLU A 58 9.63 18.56 -0.04
C GLU A 58 10.48 19.01 -1.24
N THR A 59 9.98 18.88 -2.48
CA THR A 59 10.66 19.25 -3.73
C THR A 59 10.19 20.58 -4.29
#